data_AF-A0A412JA01-F1
#
_entry.id   AF-A0A412JA01-F1
#
_cell.length_a   1.000
_cell.length_b   1.000
_cell.length_c   1.000
_cell.angle_alpha   90.00
_cell.angle_beta   90.00
_cell.angle_gamma   90.00
#
_symmetry.space_group_name_H-M   'P 1'
#
loop_
_entity.id
_entity.type
_entity.pdbx_description
1 polymer ?
#
loop_
_entity_poly.entity_id
_entity_poly.type
_entity_poly.pdbx_seq_one_letter_code
_entity_poly.pdbx_strand_id
1 'polypeptide(L)'
;MPDAKAKTINLLLYEGDLEGVISIEDSSWNSGELYSAPRNSVSELLNTDACKKYGVYLLLSKNMVYVGQSSDLSKRITQHTVGKDWWESVVILTKKDDSFNHTDIDYLESVLSIKKKRLVVLIATIKIKETILRLINSVKLC
;
A
#
# COMPACT_ATOMS: atom_id res chain seq x y z
N MET A 1 -19.18 -18.31 -17.73
CA MET A 1 -18.46 -18.36 -16.44
C MET A 1 -17.24 -17.47 -16.57
N PRO A 2 -16.96 -16.48 -15.71
CA PRO A 2 -15.73 -15.71 -15.84
C PRO A 2 -14.57 -16.55 -15.32
N ASP A 3 -13.62 -16.86 -16.19
CA ASP A 3 -12.37 -17.56 -15.85
C ASP A 3 -11.63 -16.81 -14.75
N ALA A 4 -11.51 -17.44 -13.58
CA ALA A 4 -10.69 -16.92 -12.50
C ALA A 4 -9.22 -17.02 -12.92
N LYS A 5 -8.66 -15.93 -13.46
CA LYS A 5 -7.21 -15.82 -13.71
C LYS A 5 -6.48 -15.80 -12.37
N ALA A 6 -5.73 -16.87 -12.08
CA ALA A 6 -4.79 -16.90 -10.98
C ALA A 6 -3.72 -15.81 -11.18
N LYS A 7 -3.43 -15.06 -10.12
CA LYS A 7 -2.44 -13.97 -10.14
C LYS A 7 -1.47 -14.18 -8.99
N THR A 8 -0.18 -14.20 -9.30
CA THR A 8 0.88 -14.42 -8.30
C THR A 8 1.36 -13.08 -7.79
N ILE A 9 1.28 -12.92 -6.47
CA ILE A 9 1.65 -11.70 -5.76
C ILE A 9 2.88 -12.04 -4.91
N ASN A 10 4.03 -11.46 -5.23
CA ASN A 10 5.27 -11.58 -4.48
C ASN A 10 5.29 -10.50 -3.38
N LEU A 11 5.45 -10.94 -2.14
CA LEU A 11 5.51 -10.09 -0.96
C LEU A 11 6.96 -10.06 -0.46
N LEU A 12 7.60 -8.90 -0.49
CA LEU A 12 8.96 -8.69 0.03
C LEU A 12 8.89 -7.86 1.30
N LEU A 13 9.47 -8.39 2.39
CA LEU A 13 9.46 -7.81 3.73
C LEU A 13 10.86 -7.27 4.03
N TYR A 14 10.98 -5.97 4.32
CA TYR A 14 12.29 -5.35 4.55
C TYR A 14 12.96 -5.79 5.86
N GLU A 15 12.17 -6.03 6.92
CA GLU A 15 12.68 -6.41 8.26
C GLU A 15 12.40 -7.88 8.62
N GLY A 16 11.95 -8.71 7.67
CA GLY A 16 11.52 -10.09 7.93
C GLY A 16 10.22 -10.23 8.74
N ASP A 17 9.69 -9.11 9.24
CA ASP A 17 8.39 -8.96 9.87
C ASP A 17 7.42 -8.23 8.92
N LEU A 18 6.15 -8.64 8.99
CA LEU A 18 5.03 -8.09 8.23
C LEU A 18 4.47 -6.78 8.85
N GLU A 19 4.97 -6.28 10.01
CA GLU A 19 4.52 -4.98 10.59
C GLU A 19 5.21 -3.78 9.95
N GLY A 20 6.33 -4.02 9.29
CA GLY A 20 7.11 -3.01 8.59
C GLY A 20 6.60 -2.75 7.18
N VAL A 21 7.48 -2.19 6.35
CA VAL A 21 7.22 -1.88 4.96
C VAL A 21 7.06 -3.18 4.15
N ILE A 22 5.84 -3.45 3.67
CA ILE A 22 5.54 -4.60 2.81
C ILE A 22 5.57 -4.15 1.35
N SER A 23 6.50 -4.65 0.52
CA SER A 23 6.47 -4.45 -0.94
C SER A 23 5.68 -5.57 -1.62
N ILE A 24 4.77 -5.21 -2.50
CA ILE A 24 3.99 -6.15 -3.32
C ILE A 24 4.37 -5.98 -4.80
N GLU A 25 4.95 -7.02 -5.39
CA GLU A 25 5.25 -7.11 -6.83
C GLU A 25 4.39 -8.21 -7.46
N ASP A 26 3.78 -7.94 -8.62
CA ASP A 26 3.01 -8.92 -9.37
C ASP A 26 3.72 -9.21 -10.68
N SER A 27 3.97 -10.49 -11.00
CA SER A 27 4.71 -10.88 -12.20
C SER A 27 4.03 -10.52 -13.53
N SER A 28 2.76 -10.12 -13.51
CA SER A 28 2.03 -9.58 -14.67
C SER A 28 1.95 -8.04 -14.70
N TRP A 29 2.55 -7.34 -13.74
CA TRP A 29 2.54 -5.89 -13.62
C TRP A 29 3.95 -5.35 -13.86
N ASN A 30 4.20 -4.83 -15.07
CA ASN A 30 5.46 -4.18 -15.46
C ASN A 30 5.91 -3.16 -14.39
N SER A 31 6.88 -3.55 -13.56
CA SER A 31 7.60 -2.69 -12.61
C SER A 31 6.75 -2.04 -11.50
N GLY A 32 5.52 -2.49 -11.21
CA GLY A 32 4.70 -1.90 -10.15
C GLY A 32 5.22 -2.24 -8.75
N GLU A 33 5.32 -1.22 -7.89
CA GLU A 33 5.67 -1.37 -6.48
C GLU A 33 4.51 -0.86 -5.61
N LEU A 34 4.13 -1.63 -4.59
CA LEU A 34 3.14 -1.22 -3.61
C LEU A 34 3.71 -1.40 -2.23
N TYR A 35 3.65 -0.34 -1.42
CA TYR A 35 4.12 -0.37 -0.04
C TYR A 35 3.00 -0.08 0.94
N SER A 36 3.04 -0.71 2.11
CA SER A 36 2.11 -0.43 3.22
C SER A 36 2.90 -0.16 4.49
N ALA A 37 2.46 0.84 5.27
CA ALA A 37 3.00 1.08 6.61
C ALA A 37 1.88 1.58 7.55
N PRO A 38 1.86 1.13 8.82
CA PRO A 38 1.07 1.79 9.84
C PRO A 38 1.61 3.20 10.14
N ARG A 39 0.75 4.08 10.67
CA ARG A 39 1.11 5.49 10.90
C ARG A 39 2.32 5.63 11.83
N ASN A 40 2.45 4.76 12.83
CA ASN A 40 3.55 4.78 13.80
C ASN A 40 4.92 4.49 13.17
N SER A 41 4.99 3.71 12.09
CA SER A 41 6.24 3.41 11.36
C SER A 41 6.31 4.10 9.99
N VAL A 42 5.44 5.09 9.72
CA VAL A 42 5.43 5.78 8.42
C VAL A 42 6.76 6.45 8.08
N SER A 43 7.55 6.84 9.08
CA SER A 43 8.90 7.38 8.90
C SER A 43 9.82 6.42 8.13
N GLU A 44 9.70 5.11 8.36
CA GLU A 44 10.49 4.10 7.65
C GLU A 44 10.09 4.02 6.18
N LEU A 45 8.79 4.08 5.90
CA LEU A 45 8.28 4.15 4.53
C LEU A 45 8.77 5.40 3.81
N LEU A 46 8.75 6.56 4.49
CA LEU A 46 9.20 7.84 3.93
C LEU A 46 10.69 7.85 3.56
N ASN A 47 11.50 7.02 4.20
CA ASN A 47 12.93 6.88 3.89
C ASN A 47 13.20 6.06 2.62
N THR A 48 12.20 5.35 2.09
CA THR A 48 12.36 4.57 0.86
C THR A 48 12.40 5.46 -0.38
N ASP A 49 13.14 5.05 -1.41
CA ASP A 49 13.19 5.77 -2.68
C ASP A 49 11.85 5.74 -3.43
N ALA A 50 10.99 4.76 -3.15
CA ALA A 50 9.64 4.68 -3.68
C ALA A 50 8.78 5.91 -3.32
N CYS A 51 9.01 6.52 -2.16
CA CYS A 51 8.26 7.71 -1.76
C CYS A 51 8.68 8.99 -2.50
N LYS A 52 9.79 8.99 -3.22
CA LYS A 52 10.27 10.17 -3.97
C LYS A 52 9.78 10.19 -5.43
N LYS A 53 8.96 9.21 -5.81
CA LYS A 53 8.49 8.95 -7.18
C LYS A 53 7.06 9.41 -7.38
N TYR A 54 6.64 9.44 -8.64
CA TYR A 54 5.23 9.58 -8.99
C TYR A 54 4.42 8.39 -8.48
N GLY A 55 3.23 8.65 -7.95
CA GLY A 55 2.34 7.58 -7.57
C GLY A 55 1.04 8.04 -6.92
N VAL A 56 0.33 7.04 -6.40
CA VAL A 56 -0.92 7.22 -5.67
C VAL A 56 -0.79 6.63 -4.28
N TYR A 57 -1.51 7.20 -3.31
CA TYR A 57 -1.53 6.73 -1.94
C TYR A 57 -2.95 6.66 -1.41
N LEU A 58 -3.14 5.76 -0.44
CA LEU A 58 -4.37 5.56 0.28
C LEU A 58 -4.10 5.71 1.77
N LEU A 59 -4.74 6.69 2.40
CA LEU A 59 -4.81 6.76 3.86
C LEU A 59 -6.02 5.96 4.31
N LEU A 60 -5.80 5.03 5.23
CA LEU A 60 -6.76 4.03 5.67
C LEU A 60 -7.07 4.21 7.14
N SER A 61 -8.33 4.04 7.49
CA SER A 61 -8.82 3.83 8.85
C SER A 61 -9.94 2.79 8.81
N LYS A 62 -10.44 2.40 9.97
CA LYS A 62 -11.62 1.52 10.09
C LYS A 62 -12.83 1.95 9.24
N ASN A 63 -13.06 3.26 9.12
CA ASN A 63 -14.30 3.79 8.54
C ASN A 63 -14.10 4.64 7.27
N MET A 64 -12.85 5.04 6.98
CA MET A 64 -12.56 6.01 5.93
C MET A 64 -11.37 5.61 5.08
N VAL A 65 -11.47 5.96 3.81
CA VAL A 65 -10.39 5.89 2.83
C VAL A 65 -10.26 7.25 2.19
N TYR A 66 -9.04 7.74 2.20
CA TYR A 66 -8.65 8.88 1.40
C TYR A 66 -7.70 8.40 0.31
N VAL A 67 -7.99 8.72 -0.94
CA VAL A 67 -7.12 8.46 -2.07
C VAL A 67 -6.51 9.81 -2.48
N GLY A 68 -5.22 9.81 -2.77
CA GLY A 68 -4.55 10.96 -3.35
C GLY A 68 -3.43 10.56 -4.28
N GLN A 69 -2.97 11.51 -5.08
CA GLN A 69 -1.79 11.37 -5.94
C GLN A 69 -0.70 12.40 -5.60
N SER A 70 0.54 12.12 -6.00
CA SER A 70 1.65 13.06 -5.93
C SER A 70 2.80 12.63 -6.86
N SER A 71 3.58 13.61 -7.31
CA SER A 71 4.91 13.39 -7.90
C SER A 71 5.99 13.16 -6.84
N ASP A 72 5.72 13.55 -5.59
CA ASP A 72 6.54 13.32 -4.41
C ASP A 72 5.62 12.85 -3.27
N LEU A 73 5.53 11.54 -3.11
CA LEU A 73 4.66 10.91 -2.11
C LEU A 73 5.14 11.23 -0.70
N SER A 74 6.45 11.32 -0.47
CA SER A 74 7.07 11.63 0.82
C SER A 74 6.56 12.97 1.35
N LYS A 75 6.67 14.02 0.53
CA LYS A 75 6.22 15.35 0.87
C LYS A 75 4.72 15.36 1.18
N ARG A 76 3.92 14.66 0.37
CA ARG A 76 2.46 14.65 0.51
C ARG A 76 1.99 13.89 1.74
N ILE A 77 2.60 12.75 2.05
CA ILE A 77 2.29 11.95 3.24
C ILE A 77 2.72 12.70 4.50
N THR A 78 3.88 13.36 4.50
CA THR A 78 4.35 14.22 5.59
C THR A 78 3.38 15.39 5.87
N GLN A 79 2.73 15.95 4.85
CA GLN A 79 1.68 16.95 5.08
C GLN A 79 0.47 16.35 5.81
N HIS A 80 0.11 15.09 5.53
CA HIS A 80 -1.01 14.43 6.20
C HIS A 80 -0.67 13.93 7.61
N THR A 81 0.61 13.71 7.96
CA THR A 81 0.98 13.36 9.35
C THR A 81 0.74 14.53 10.30
N VAL A 82 0.87 15.77 9.82
CA VAL A 82 0.59 16.99 10.59
C VAL A 82 -0.86 17.46 10.43
N GLY A 83 -1.46 17.29 9.24
CA GLY A 83 -2.76 17.87 8.91
C GLY A 83 -3.98 16.95 9.11
N LYS A 84 -3.79 15.65 9.37
CA LYS A 84 -4.90 14.69 9.51
C LYS A 84 -4.58 13.60 10.53
N ASP A 85 -5.41 13.44 11.55
CA ASP A 85 -5.15 12.49 12.64
C ASP A 85 -5.95 11.19 12.56
N TRP A 86 -6.96 11.14 11.66
CA TRP A 86 -7.90 10.02 11.61
C TRP A 86 -7.35 8.74 10.97
N TRP A 87 -6.27 8.82 10.19
CA TRP A 87 -5.75 7.67 9.43
C TRP A 87 -4.76 6.86 10.26
N GLU A 88 -4.87 5.54 10.16
CA GLU A 88 -4.15 4.54 10.96
C GLU A 88 -3.03 3.86 10.16
N SER A 89 -3.19 3.77 8.84
CA SER A 89 -2.15 3.24 7.95
C SER A 89 -2.20 3.88 6.58
N VAL A 90 -1.11 3.78 5.84
CA VAL A 90 -0.99 4.23 4.46
C VAL A 90 -0.57 3.08 3.55
N VAL A 91 -1.12 3.07 2.34
CA VAL A 91 -0.65 2.25 1.24
C VAL A 91 -0.24 3.16 0.10
N ILE A 92 0.93 2.97 -0.48
CA ILE A 92 1.39 3.68 -1.67
C ILE A 92 1.54 2.73 -2.84
N LEU A 93 1.36 3.25 -4.04
CA LEU A 93 1.53 2.54 -5.29
C LEU A 93 2.34 3.44 -6.24
N THR A 94 3.46 2.91 -6.70
CA THR A 94 4.40 3.58 -7.62
C THR A 94 4.95 2.54 -8.59
N LYS A 95 5.95 2.92 -9.40
CA LYS A 95 6.72 1.99 -10.20
C LYS A 95 8.21 2.06 -9.85
N LYS A 96 8.87 0.92 -9.90
CA LYS A 96 10.30 0.77 -9.67
C LYS A 96 11.14 1.68 -10.57
N ASP A 97 10.76 1.77 -11.84
CA ASP A 97 11.43 2.56 -12.88
C ASP A 97 11.02 4.03 -12.94
N ASP A 98 10.17 4.50 -12.02
CA ASP A 98 9.64 5.87 -11.98
C ASP A 98 9.00 6.31 -13.32
N SER A 99 8.44 5.37 -14.08
CA SER A 99 7.85 5.66 -15.40
C SER A 99 6.44 6.24 -15.36
N PHE A 100 5.92 6.60 -14.18
CA PHE A 100 4.62 7.26 -14.08
C PHE A 100 4.72 8.75 -14.44
N ASN A 101 3.71 9.25 -15.13
CA ASN A 101 3.50 10.68 -15.37
C ASN A 101 2.18 11.15 -14.74
N HIS A 102 1.87 12.46 -14.90
CA HIS A 102 0.63 13.06 -14.39
C HIS A 102 -0.64 12.35 -14.86
N THR A 103 -0.73 12.01 -16.15
CA THR A 103 -1.89 11.32 -16.71
C THR A 103 -2.10 9.94 -16.08
N ASP A 104 -1.01 9.21 -15.83
CA ASP A 104 -1.08 7.89 -15.21
C ASP A 104 -1.63 7.98 -13.78
N ILE A 105 -1.10 8.90 -12.97
CA ILE A 105 -1.49 9.02 -11.57
C ILE A 105 -2.90 9.60 -11.41
N ASP A 106 -3.33 10.48 -12.32
CA ASP A 106 -4.71 11.00 -12.37
C ASP A 106 -5.71 9.89 -12.73
N TYR A 107 -5.36 9.05 -13.69
CA TYR A 107 -6.18 7.88 -14.04
C TYR A 107 -6.26 6.89 -12.86
N LEU A 108 -5.14 6.59 -12.23
CA LEU A 108 -5.09 5.69 -11.07
C LEU A 108 -5.90 6.23 -9.89
N GLU A 109 -5.75 7.51 -9.55
CA GLU A 109 -6.54 8.16 -8.50
C GLU A 109 -8.04 8.07 -8.78
N SER A 110 -8.44 8.34 -10.03
CA SER A 110 -9.84 8.28 -10.46
C SER A 110 -10.42 6.87 -10.30
N VAL A 111 -9.71 5.84 -10.78
CA VAL A 111 -10.13 4.43 -10.67
C VAL A 111 -10.20 3.98 -9.22
N LEU A 112 -9.20 4.33 -8.40
CA LEU A 112 -9.14 3.95 -6.99
C LEU A 112 -10.21 4.66 -6.16
N SER A 113 -10.50 5.92 -6.46
CA SER A 113 -11.56 6.70 -5.80
C SER A 113 -12.94 6.07 -5.99
N ILE A 114 -13.22 5.52 -7.18
CA ILE A 114 -14.47 4.78 -7.48
C ILE A 114 -14.48 3.44 -6.73
N LYS A 115 -13.34 2.75 -6.64
CA LYS A 115 -13.23 1.40 -6.06
C LYS A 115 -12.93 1.37 -4.56
N LYS A 116 -12.84 2.52 -3.89
CA LYS A 116 -12.40 2.66 -2.48
C LYS A 116 -13.01 1.65 -1.50
N LYS A 117 -14.32 1.36 -1.60
CA LYS A 117 -15.01 0.41 -0.72
C LYS A 117 -14.51 -1.03 -0.88
N ARG A 118 -14.25 -1.46 -2.11
CA ARG A 118 -13.81 -2.84 -2.41
C ARG A 118 -12.32 -3.03 -2.12
N LEU A 119 -11.53 -1.97 -2.27
CA LEU A 119 -10.10 -2.00 -1.99
C LEU A 119 -9.81 -2.12 -0.49
N VAL A 120 -10.57 -1.43 0.37
CA VAL A 120 -10.46 -1.58 1.85
C VAL A 120 -10.67 -3.00 2.27
N VAL A 121 -11.73 -3.64 1.74
CA VAL A 121 -12.04 -5.02 2.08
C VAL A 121 -10.89 -5.94 1.66
N LEU A 122 -10.30 -5.73 0.48
CA LEU A 122 -9.17 -6.52 0.02
C LEU A 122 -7.92 -6.31 0.89
N ILE A 123 -7.54 -5.05 1.17
CA ILE A 123 -6.37 -4.72 2.00
C ILE A 123 -6.56 -5.22 3.44
N ALA A 124 -7.75 -5.03 4.01
CA ALA A 124 -8.10 -5.57 5.32
C ALA A 124 -8.08 -7.10 5.34
N THR A 125 -8.54 -7.77 4.27
CA THR A 125 -8.47 -9.24 4.16
C THR A 125 -7.02 -9.73 4.11
N ILE A 126 -6.13 -9.00 3.42
CA ILE A 126 -4.69 -9.30 3.40
C ILE A 126 -4.10 -9.15 4.81
N LYS A 127 -4.36 -8.04 5.50
CA LYS A 127 -3.93 -7.82 6.90
C LYS A 127 -4.52 -8.84 7.89
N ILE A 128 -5.77 -9.28 7.70
CA ILE A 128 -6.40 -10.32 8.54
C ILE A 128 -5.72 -11.66 8.32
N LYS A 129 -5.45 -12.05 7.06
CA LYS A 129 -4.72 -13.28 6.75
C LYS A 129 -3.32 -13.27 7.36
N GLU A 130 -2.65 -12.13 7.32
CA GLU A 130 -1.35 -11.90 7.96
C GLU A 130 -1.42 -12.11 9.48
N THR A 131 -2.39 -11.48 10.15
CA THR A 131 -2.60 -11.59 11.60
C THR A 131 -2.87 -13.04 12.03
N ILE A 132 -3.68 -13.76 11.25
CA ILE A 132 -3.97 -15.18 11.50
C ILE A 132 -2.71 -16.04 11.30
N LEU A 133 -1.93 -15.78 10.26
CA LEU A 133 -0.70 -16.53 10.00
C LEU A 133 0.32 -16.37 11.14
N ARG A 134 0.41 -15.18 11.74
CA ARG A 134 1.22 -14.92 12.94
C ARG A 134 0.74 -15.70 14.15
N LEU A 135 -0.56 -15.69 14.44
CA LEU A 135 -1.14 -16.45 15.56
C LEU A 135 -0.86 -17.95 15.42
N ILE A 136 -0.97 -18.49 14.20
CA ILE A 136 -0.68 -19.91 13.94
C ILE A 136 0.81 -20.22 14.17
N ASN A 137 1.70 -19.33 13.72
CA ASN A 137 3.14 -19.53 13.89
C ASN A 137 3.57 -19.36 15.36
N SER A 138 2.97 -18.44 16.13
CA SER A 138 3.31 -18.27 17.54
C SER A 138 2.88 -19.46 18.40
N VAL A 139 1.77 -20.12 18.06
CA VAL A 139 1.31 -21.34 18.75
C VAL A 139 2.18 -22.56 18.42
N LYS A 140 2.81 -22.60 17.24
CA LYS A 140 3.74 -23.69 16.85
C LYS A 140 5.12 -23.61 17.52
N LEU A 141 5.46 -22.47 18.12
CA LEU A 141 6.71 -22.26 18.86
C LEU A 141 6.56 -22.51 20.38
N CYS A 142 5.38 -22.93 20.85
CA CYS A 142 5.12 -23.36 22.22
C CYS A 142 5.06 -24.89 22.35
#